data_AF-A0AB37XU42-F1
#
_entry.id   AF-A0AB37XU42-F1
#
_cell.length_a   1.000
_cell.length_b   1.000
_cell.length_c   1.000
_cell.angle_alpha   90.00
_cell.angle_beta   90.00
_cell.angle_gamma   90.00
#
_symmetry.space_group_name_H-M   'P 1'
#
loop_
_entity.id
_entity.type
_entity.pdbx_description
1 polymer ?
#
loop_
_entity_poly.entity_id
_entity_poly.type
_entity_poly.pdbx_seq_one_letter_code
_entity_poly.pdbx_strand_id
1 'polypeptide(L)'
;MRNTNKFLLIPYLLWMVIFIIVPVVLLIYFSFLDINGHFSFTNYQQIFTTKYLKMFAYSILYAASITIITLTISYPAAYYITRSKFQNILLMIMIIPTWINLLLKTYA
;
A
#
# COMPACT_ATOMS: atom_id res chain seq x y z
N MET A 1 34.97 1.30 9.82
CA MET A 1 34.03 0.97 8.72
C MET A 1 33.28 -0.28 9.11
N ARG A 2 31.96 -0.20 9.23
CA ARG A 2 31.11 -1.20 9.91
C ARG A 2 30.98 -2.45 9.04
N ASN A 3 31.64 -3.54 9.43
CA ASN A 3 31.49 -4.86 8.78
C ASN A 3 30.07 -5.37 9.04
N THR A 4 29.15 -5.06 8.12
CA THR A 4 27.80 -5.59 8.11
C THR A 4 27.91 -7.10 7.88
N ASN A 5 27.68 -7.90 8.92
CA ASN A 5 27.67 -9.36 8.83
C ASN A 5 26.58 -9.79 7.83
N LYS A 6 26.99 -10.04 6.57
CA LYS A 6 26.10 -10.44 5.47
C LYS A 6 25.25 -11.67 5.82
N PHE A 7 25.75 -12.53 6.72
CA PHE A 7 25.02 -13.68 7.26
C PHE A 7 23.72 -13.31 8.00
N LEU A 8 23.60 -12.13 8.62
CA LEU A 8 22.37 -11.67 9.26
C LEU A 8 21.28 -11.24 8.26
N LEU A 9 21.65 -10.96 7.00
CA LEU A 9 20.66 -10.65 5.96
C LEU A 9 20.02 -11.91 5.37
N ILE A 10 20.69 -13.07 5.47
CA ILE A 10 20.23 -14.31 4.83
C ILE A 10 18.85 -14.75 5.36
N PRO A 11 18.59 -14.83 6.69
CA PRO A 11 17.28 -15.24 7.19
C PRO A 11 16.17 -14.26 6.80
N TYR A 12 16.47 -12.96 6.80
CA TYR A 12 15.51 -11.92 6.43
C TYR A 12 15.14 -11.99 4.94
N LEU A 13 16.13 -12.12 4.07
CA LEU A 13 15.90 -12.27 2.62
C LEU A 13 15.13 -13.55 2.32
N LEU A 14 15.50 -14.67 2.94
CA LEU A 14 14.81 -15.95 2.77
C LEU A 14 13.33 -15.83 3.20
N TRP A 15 13.07 -15.17 4.34
CA TRP A 15 11.71 -14.92 4.81
C TRP A 15 10.88 -14.07 3.84
N MET A 16 11.45 -12.96 3.36
CA MET A 16 10.78 -12.12 2.35
C MET A 16 10.50 -12.90 1.06
N VAL A 17 11.43 -13.73 0.61
CA VAL A 17 11.23 -14.54 -0.60
C VAL A 17 10.04 -15.47 -0.42
N ILE A 18 10.01 -16.23 0.69
CA ILE A 18 8.95 -17.22 0.94
C ILE A 18 7.57 -16.58 1.09
N PHE A 19 7.45 -15.48 1.83
CA PHE A 19 6.15 -14.93 2.19
C PHE A 19 5.66 -13.77 1.31
N ILE A 20 6.55 -13.14 0.53
CA ILE A 20 6.19 -12.01 -0.33
C ILE A 20 6.39 -12.37 -1.79
N ILE A 21 7.59 -12.84 -2.16
CA ILE A 21 7.93 -13.04 -3.57
C ILE A 21 7.23 -14.28 -4.14
N VAL A 22 7.32 -15.42 -3.45
CA VAL A 22 6.67 -16.67 -3.89
C VAL A 22 5.17 -16.51 -4.16
N PRO A 23 4.34 -15.95 -3.25
CA PRO A 23 2.91 -15.78 -3.53
C PRO A 23 2.65 -14.83 -4.71
N VAL A 24 3.45 -13.77 -4.87
CA VAL A 24 3.32 -12.88 -6.04
C VAL A 24 3.64 -13.60 -7.35
N VAL A 25 4.70 -14.42 -7.37
CA VAL A 25 5.04 -15.22 -8.56
C VAL A 25 3.95 -16.25 -8.87
N LEU A 26 3.37 -16.89 -7.84
CA LEU A 26 2.24 -17.79 -8.01
C LEU A 26 1.02 -17.06 -8.60
N LEU A 27 0.71 -15.84 -8.14
CA LEU A 27 -0.37 -15.03 -8.71
C LEU A 27 -0.12 -14.72 -10.19
N ILE A 28 1.12 -14.38 -10.55
CA ILE A 28 1.51 -14.14 -11.95
C ILE A 28 1.31 -15.43 -12.77
N TYR A 29 1.78 -16.58 -12.27
CA TYR A 29 1.61 -17.87 -12.93
C TYR A 29 0.12 -18.22 -13.15
N PHE A 30 -0.70 -18.09 -12.11
CA PHE A 30 -2.14 -18.32 -12.21
C PHE A 30 -2.85 -17.31 -13.12
N SER A 31 -2.33 -16.09 -13.27
CA SER A 31 -2.89 -15.10 -14.20
C SER A 31 -2.83 -15.56 -15.67
N PHE A 32 -1.90 -16.45 -16.03
CA PHE A 32 -1.81 -17.04 -17.37
C PHE A 32 -2.62 -18.32 -17.55
N LEU A 33 -3.23 -18.85 -16.48
CA LEU A 33 -4.05 -20.06 -16.54
C LEU A 33 -5.53 -19.70 -16.60
N ASP A 34 -6.26 -20.40 -17.47
CA ASP A 34 -7.72 -20.36 -17.49
C ASP A 34 -8.30 -21.27 -16.38
N ILE A 35 -9.62 -21.22 -16.16
CA ILE A 35 -10.34 -21.99 -15.14
C ILE A 35 -10.09 -23.51 -15.27
N ASN A 36 -9.82 -23.97 -16.50
CA ASN A 36 -9.54 -25.37 -16.82
C ASN A 36 -8.03 -25.73 -16.78
N GLY A 37 -7.15 -24.81 -16.39
CA GLY A 37 -5.70 -25.04 -16.29
C GLY A 37 -4.95 -24.96 -17.63
N HIS A 38 -5.57 -24.45 -18.69
CA HIS A 38 -4.91 -24.19 -19.96
C HIS A 38 -4.26 -22.81 -19.97
N PHE A 39 -3.12 -22.69 -20.64
CA PHE A 39 -2.46 -21.40 -20.82
C PHE A 39 -3.30 -20.51 -21.73
N SER A 40 -3.79 -19.39 -21.21
CA SER A 40 -4.70 -18.49 -21.92
C SER A 40 -4.37 -17.01 -21.66
N PHE A 41 -4.48 -16.22 -22.72
CA PHE A 41 -4.35 -14.76 -22.66
C PHE A 41 -5.71 -14.04 -22.53
N THR A 42 -6.81 -14.79 -22.40
CA THR A 42 -8.16 -14.23 -22.26
C THR A 42 -8.29 -13.33 -21.02
N ASN A 43 -7.67 -13.71 -19.91
CA ASN A 43 -7.63 -12.90 -18.68
C ASN A 43 -7.00 -11.52 -18.91
N TYR A 44 -5.95 -11.44 -19.74
CA TYR A 44 -5.29 -10.18 -20.07
C TYR A 44 -6.12 -9.32 -21.02
N GLN A 45 -6.85 -9.93 -21.95
CA GLN A 45 -7.76 -9.19 -22.84
C GLN A 45 -8.90 -8.51 -22.06
N GLN A 46 -9.38 -9.14 -20.99
CA GLN A 46 -10.41 -8.54 -20.12
C GLN A 46 -9.93 -7.24 -19.46
N ILE A 47 -8.63 -7.12 -19.13
CA ILE A 47 -8.05 -5.90 -18.53
C ILE A 47 -8.18 -4.70 -19.47
N PHE A 48 -8.10 -4.90 -20.79
CA PHE A 48 -8.27 -3.83 -21.78
C PHE A 48 -9.74 -3.47 -22.04
N THR A 49 -10.69 -4.11 -21.36
CA THR A 49 -12.10 -3.73 -21.44
C THR A 49 -12.29 -2.34 -20.82
N THR A 50 -13.13 -1.52 -21.46
CA THR A 50 -13.48 -0.15 -21.04
C THR A 50 -13.83 -0.03 -19.55
N LYS A 51 -14.41 -1.07 -18.94
CA LYS A 51 -14.74 -1.11 -17.51
C LYS A 51 -13.50 -1.03 -16.62
N TYR A 52 -12.50 -1.89 -16.85
CA TYR A 52 -11.29 -1.94 -16.02
C TYR A 52 -10.40 -0.71 -16.25
N LEU A 53 -10.30 -0.23 -17.49
CA LEU A 53 -9.59 1.02 -17.79
C LEU A 53 -10.25 2.23 -17.11
N LYS A 54 -11.58 2.33 -17.08
CA LYS A 54 -12.29 3.37 -16.32
C LYS A 54 -12.04 3.26 -14.83
N MET A 55 -12.08 2.05 -14.25
CA MET A 55 -11.77 1.84 -12.84
C MET A 55 -10.34 2.27 -12.48
N PHE A 56 -9.38 1.95 -13.34
CA PHE A 56 -7.99 2.38 -13.19
C PHE A 56 -7.85 3.91 -13.25
N ALA A 57 -8.49 4.55 -14.24
CA ALA A 57 -8.49 6.01 -14.37
C ALA A 57 -9.13 6.68 -13.14
N TYR A 58 -10.26 6.17 -12.66
CA TYR A 58 -10.87 6.68 -11.43
C TYR A 58 -9.97 6.49 -10.21
N SER A 59 -9.31 5.34 -10.06
CA SER A 59 -8.36 5.11 -8.96
C SER A 59 -7.23 6.15 -8.95
N ILE A 60 -6.65 6.46 -10.12
CA ILE A 60 -5.63 7.51 -10.25
C ILE A 60 -6.20 8.89 -9.90
N LEU A 61 -7.38 9.24 -10.44
CA LEU A 61 -8.01 10.53 -10.17
C LEU A 61 -8.33 10.70 -8.68
N TYR A 62 -8.83 9.66 -8.02
CA TYR A 62 -9.08 9.68 -6.58
C TYR A 62 -7.79 9.80 -5.79
N ALA A 63 -6.76 9.00 -6.12
CA ALA A 63 -5.48 9.07 -5.43
C ALA A 63 -4.87 10.47 -5.56
N ALA A 64 -4.83 11.04 -6.76
CA ALA A 64 -4.32 12.39 -7.00
C ALA A 64 -5.12 13.45 -6.24
N SER A 65 -6.46 13.38 -6.28
CA SER A 65 -7.33 14.31 -5.56
C SER A 65 -7.11 14.24 -4.05
N ILE A 66 -7.04 13.02 -3.49
CA ILE A 66 -6.78 12.80 -2.06
C ILE A 66 -5.40 13.35 -1.70
N THR A 67 -4.36 13.10 -2.50
CA THR A 67 -3.01 13.64 -2.26
C THR A 67 -3.02 15.18 -2.25
N ILE A 68 -3.69 15.83 -3.19
CA ILE A 68 -3.75 17.30 -3.24
C ILE A 68 -4.49 17.85 -2.02
N ILE A 69 -5.65 17.28 -1.69
CA ILE A 69 -6.47 17.72 -0.55
C ILE A 69 -5.71 17.53 0.76
N THR A 70 -5.15 16.34 0.97
CA THR A 70 -4.37 16.04 2.17
C THR A 70 -3.13 16.91 2.27
N LEU A 71 -2.39 17.13 1.18
CA LEU A 71 -1.22 18.02 1.20
C LEU A 71 -1.63 19.46 1.57
N THR A 72 -2.72 19.96 0.99
CA THR A 72 -3.21 21.33 1.26
C THR A 72 -3.63 21.53 2.71
N ILE A 73 -4.18 20.51 3.36
CA ILE A 73 -4.64 20.58 4.76
C ILE A 73 -3.53 20.21 5.74
N SER A 74 -2.80 19.13 5.48
CA SER A 74 -1.77 18.60 6.37
C SER A 74 -0.52 19.48 6.42
N TYR A 75 -0.15 20.14 5.31
CA TYR A 75 1.01 21.03 5.29
C TYR A 75 0.88 22.23 6.25
N PRO A 76 -0.19 23.05 6.21
CA PRO A 76 -0.36 24.12 7.18
C PRO A 76 -0.52 23.57 8.61
N ALA A 77 -1.25 22.45 8.79
CA ALA A 77 -1.37 21.82 10.10
C ALA A 77 0.00 21.44 10.69
N ALA A 78 0.88 20.81 9.90
CA ALA A 78 2.24 20.46 10.31
C ALA A 78 3.05 21.72 10.68
N TYR A 79 2.96 22.78 9.88
CA TYR A 79 3.64 24.04 10.16
C TYR A 79 3.20 24.65 11.52
N TYR A 80 1.90 24.70 11.80
CA TYR A 80 1.40 25.20 13.09
C TYR A 80 1.82 24.32 14.27
N ILE A 81 1.82 22.99 14.09
CA ILE A 81 2.24 22.04 15.13
C ILE A 81 3.71 22.27 15.53
N THR A 82 4.61 22.49 14.56
CA THR A 82 6.04 22.73 14.84
C THR A 82 6.32 24.04 15.61
N ARG A 83 5.40 25.01 15.54
CA ARG A 83 5.52 26.29 16.25
C ARG A 83 4.75 26.34 17.57
N SER A 84 4.00 25.29 17.91
CA SER A 84 3.16 25.23 19.10
C SER A 84 3.93 24.72 20.32
N LYS A 85 3.68 25.32 21.50
CA LYS A 85 4.22 24.85 22.79
C LYS A 85 3.75 23.43 23.14
N PHE A 86 2.60 22.99 22.59
CA PHE A 86 1.99 21.69 22.86
C PHE A 86 2.23 20.65 21.75
N GLN A 87 3.30 20.81 20.96
CA GLN A 87 3.64 19.93 19.82
C GLN A 87 3.49 18.43 20.13
N ASN A 88 4.03 17.97 21.26
CA ASN A 88 3.99 16.54 21.64
C ASN A 88 2.56 16.01 21.82
N ILE A 89 1.65 16.81 22.40
CA ILE A 89 0.25 16.41 22.61
C ILE A 89 -0.49 16.39 21.27
N LEU A 90 -0.28 17.39 20.42
CA LEU A 90 -0.87 17.48 19.08
C LEU A 90 -0.46 16.29 18.20
N LEU A 91 0.82 15.90 18.23
CA LEU A 91 1.32 14.71 17.54
C LEU A 91 0.71 13.42 18.11
N MET A 92 0.56 13.32 19.43
CA MET A 92 -0.06 12.15 20.06
C MET A 92 -1.50 11.97 19.59
N ILE A 93 -2.30 13.04 19.54
CA ILE A 93 -3.68 13.01 19.03
C ILE A 93 -3.75 12.53 17.57
N MET A 94 -2.79 12.93 16.73
CA MET A 94 -2.73 12.49 15.32
C MET A 94 -2.38 11.00 15.17
N ILE A 95 -1.53 10.47 16.05
CA ILE A 95 -1.06 9.08 15.98
C ILE A 95 -2.05 8.10 16.65
N ILE A 96 -2.73 8.49 17.73
CA ILE A 96 -3.74 7.64 18.41
C ILE A 96 -4.70 6.92 17.45
N PRO A 97 -5.32 7.56 16.44
CA PRO A 97 -6.24 6.86 15.55
C PRO A 97 -5.54 5.79 14.69
N THR A 98 -4.22 5.81 14.50
CA THR A 98 -3.50 4.75 13.78
C THR A 98 -3.36 3.48 14.62
N TRP A 99 -3.54 3.56 15.95
CA TRP A 99 -3.40 2.44 16.88
C TRP A 99 -4.72 1.70 17.11
N ILE A 100 -5.85 2.27 16.68
CA ILE A 100 -7.16 1.64 16.80
C ILE A 100 -7.31 0.56 15.71
N ASN A 101 -7.76 -0.63 16.12
CA ASN A 101 -8.02 -1.76 15.23
C ASN A 101 -9.02 -1.37 14.13
N LEU A 102 -8.77 -1.80 12.88
CA LEU A 102 -9.63 -1.52 11.74
C LEU A 102 -11.08 -1.97 11.97
N LEU A 103 -11.31 -3.09 12.65
CA LEU A 103 -12.64 -3.61 12.94
C LEU A 103 -13.47 -2.60 13.75
N LEU A 104 -12.86 -1.97 14.76
CA LEU A 104 -13.53 -0.91 15.54
C LEU A 104 -13.84 0.33 14.69
N LYS A 105 -13.10 0.59 13.61
CA LYS A 105 -13.37 1.70 12.68
C LYS A 105 -14.49 1.40 11.68
N THR A 106 -14.71 0.13 11.33
CA THR A 106 -15.69 -0.28 10.32
C THR A 106 -17.03 -0.72 10.90
N TYR A 107 -17.06 -1.17 12.16
CA TYR A 107 -18.29 -1.64 12.83
C TYR A 107 -18.97 -0.59 13.73
N ALA A 108 -18.36 0.57 13.93
CA ALA A 108 -18.92 1.67 14.73
C ALA A 108 -19.70 2.69 13.88
#